data_AF-S0FPV7-F1
#
_entry.id   AF-S0FPV7-F1
#
_cell.length_a   1.000
_cell.length_b   1.000
_cell.length_c   1.000
_cell.angle_alpha   90.00
_cell.angle_beta   90.00
_cell.angle_gamma   90.00
#
_symmetry.space_group_name_H-M   'P 1'
#
loop_
_entity.id
_entity.type
_entity.pdbx_description
1 polymer ?
#
loop_
_entity_poly.entity_id
_entity_poly.type
_entity_poly.pdbx_seq_one_letter_code
_entity_poly.pdbx_strand_id
1 'polypeptide(L)'
;VFANIKFTLKSTAQNVTTPITHKTGGAFGDGAMNKINNVIKTDGSVTISVPGTLNPSITPVTSTFEQGKANDITVTLTPNGNTFRGITGLVQGTNYTVSGNTVVILKSYLNTLTAGTKVLAFDFGVASNPNLTITVTPGSTGESLGVAVGTAAGKSGEVVTVPVTFANVTKVNNVGTCNFYLGYDTTLLEAVSVEAGPIVTNAASNFSSAINNG
;
A
#
# COMPACT_ATOMS: atom_id res chain seq x y z
N VAL A 1 11.76 51.10 -2.84
CA VAL A 1 12.90 50.21 -2.54
C VAL A 1 14.18 50.98 -2.84
N PHE A 2 15.03 51.24 -1.85
CA PHE A 2 16.30 51.97 -2.03
C PHE A 2 17.42 51.08 -2.60
N ALA A 3 17.51 49.83 -2.12
CA ALA A 3 18.47 48.84 -2.60
C ALA A 3 17.87 47.43 -2.51
N ASN A 4 18.34 46.53 -3.37
CA ASN A 4 18.03 45.10 -3.33
C ASN A 4 19.31 44.31 -3.02
N ILE A 5 19.29 43.50 -1.97
CA ILE A 5 20.40 42.62 -1.60
C ILE A 5 20.05 41.21 -2.04
N LYS A 6 20.96 40.54 -2.75
CA LYS A 6 20.77 39.14 -3.21
C LYS A 6 21.55 38.21 -2.29
N PHE A 7 20.87 37.20 -1.74
CA PHE A 7 21.47 36.14 -0.93
C PHE A 7 21.29 34.80 -1.64
N THR A 8 22.32 33.94 -1.60
CA THR A 8 22.18 32.51 -1.90
C THR A 8 21.84 31.79 -0.59
N LEU A 9 20.71 31.10 -0.54
CA LEU A 9 20.28 30.37 0.66
C LEU A 9 21.04 29.03 0.77
N LYS A 10 21.48 28.69 1.99
CA LYS A 10 22.11 27.39 2.29
C LYS A 10 21.04 26.37 2.69
N SER A 11 21.34 25.08 2.53
CA SER A 11 20.45 23.99 2.97
C SER A 11 20.39 23.89 4.49
N THR A 12 19.22 23.52 5.01
CA THR A 12 18.94 23.32 6.44
C THR A 12 18.13 22.04 6.62
N ALA A 13 18.21 21.41 7.80
CA ALA A 13 17.48 20.17 8.09
C ALA A 13 15.98 20.39 8.35
N GLN A 14 15.60 21.61 8.74
CA GLN A 14 14.22 22.01 9.01
C GLN A 14 14.02 23.46 8.55
N ASN A 15 12.76 23.88 8.46
CA ASN A 15 12.42 25.29 8.25
C ASN A 15 13.05 26.14 9.34
N VAL A 16 13.77 27.20 8.94
CA VAL A 16 14.40 28.12 9.88
C VAL A 16 14.21 29.55 9.41
N THR A 17 13.98 30.46 10.35
CA THR A 17 13.98 31.91 10.08
C THR A 17 15.23 32.50 10.70
N THR A 18 16.04 33.18 9.89
CA THR A 18 17.26 33.84 10.33
C THR A 18 17.10 35.37 10.24
N PRO A 19 17.45 36.14 11.28
CA PRO A 19 17.29 37.58 11.26
C PRO A 19 18.36 38.26 10.40
N ILE A 20 18.00 39.38 9.78
CA ILE A 20 18.90 40.34 9.12
C ILE A 20 18.85 41.62 9.94
N THR A 21 19.88 41.82 10.77
CA THR A 21 19.89 42.86 11.79
C THR A 21 20.81 44.01 11.44
N HIS A 22 20.46 45.20 11.92
CA HIS A 22 21.35 46.34 11.87
C HIS A 22 22.51 46.16 12.85
N LYS A 23 23.73 46.51 12.42
CA LYS A 23 24.89 46.62 13.30
C LYS A 23 25.09 48.06 13.78
N THR A 24 25.77 48.21 14.91
CA THR A 24 26.19 49.53 15.41
C THR A 24 27.13 50.21 14.42
N GLY A 25 26.79 51.43 14.01
CA GLY A 25 27.57 52.23 13.05
C GLY A 25 26.71 52.84 11.92
N GLY A 26 27.36 53.61 11.05
CA GLY A 26 26.72 54.33 9.94
C GLY A 26 26.06 55.66 10.33
N ALA A 27 25.84 56.53 9.34
CA ALA A 27 25.16 57.82 9.51
C ALA A 27 24.25 58.10 8.32
N PHE A 28 23.16 58.82 8.56
CA PHE A 28 22.24 59.32 7.55
C PHE A 28 22.38 60.85 7.52
N GLY A 29 22.55 61.42 6.33
CA GLY A 29 22.68 62.87 6.12
C GLY A 29 21.46 63.45 5.43
N ASP A 30 21.12 64.71 5.73
CA ASP A 30 20.16 65.49 4.95
C ASP A 30 20.81 66.07 3.67
N GLY A 31 20.05 66.83 2.89
CA GLY A 31 20.55 67.46 1.66
C GLY A 31 21.66 68.50 1.86
N ALA A 32 21.91 68.93 3.10
CA ALA A 32 22.97 69.86 3.50
C ALA A 32 24.11 69.17 4.25
N MET A 33 24.14 67.83 4.24
CA MET A 33 25.13 66.98 4.92
C MET A 33 25.08 67.02 6.46
N ASN A 34 24.02 67.57 7.07
CA ASN A 34 23.84 67.46 8.52
C ASN A 34 23.38 66.04 8.88
N LYS A 35 23.86 65.55 10.03
CA LYS A 35 23.49 64.23 10.53
C LYS A 35 22.02 64.21 10.97
N ILE A 36 21.27 63.25 10.44
CA ILE A 36 19.92 62.91 10.90
C ILE A 36 20.06 62.05 12.16
N ASN A 37 19.74 62.63 13.32
CA ASN A 37 19.98 61.99 14.62
C ASN A 37 18.91 60.94 14.99
N ASN A 38 17.67 61.13 14.54
CA ASN A 38 16.57 60.24 14.89
C ASN A 38 16.20 59.32 13.71
N VAL A 39 16.84 58.16 13.63
CA VAL A 39 16.56 57.15 12.60
C VAL A 39 16.07 55.88 13.28
N ILE A 40 14.80 55.55 13.06
CA ILE A 40 14.21 54.31 13.50
C ILE A 40 14.68 53.19 12.57
N LYS A 41 15.33 52.18 13.13
CA LYS A 41 15.78 50.98 12.40
C LYS A 41 14.90 49.81 12.79
N THR A 42 14.44 49.06 11.80
CA THR A 42 13.61 47.86 12.01
C THR A 42 14.30 46.69 11.33
N ASP A 43 14.65 45.65 12.10
CA ASP A 43 15.30 44.46 11.57
C ASP A 43 14.36 43.64 10.68
N GLY A 44 14.95 42.91 9.73
CA GLY A 44 14.24 41.98 8.86
C GLY A 44 14.61 40.54 9.16
N SER A 45 14.13 39.62 8.34
CA SER A 45 14.51 38.21 8.39
C SER A 45 14.37 37.55 7.02
N VAL A 46 15.00 36.38 6.88
CA VAL A 46 14.81 35.48 5.75
C VAL A 46 14.40 34.12 6.29
N THR A 47 13.30 33.59 5.77
CA THR A 47 12.87 32.21 6.05
C THR A 47 13.44 31.28 4.98
N ILE A 48 14.17 30.26 5.42
CA ILE A 48 14.63 29.16 4.58
C ILE A 48 13.66 28.01 4.80
N SER A 49 12.90 27.69 3.77
CA SER A 49 12.02 26.51 3.76
C SER A 49 12.75 25.32 3.16
N VAL A 50 12.60 24.16 3.78
CA VAL A 50 12.94 22.90 3.10
C VAL A 50 11.84 22.62 2.07
N PRO A 51 12.17 22.12 0.87
CA PRO A 51 11.16 21.53 0.00
C PRO A 51 10.44 20.46 0.82
N GLY A 52 9.10 20.47 0.85
CA GLY A 52 8.35 19.46 1.60
C GLY A 52 8.87 18.08 1.23
N THR A 53 9.22 17.26 2.22
CA THR A 53 9.67 15.88 1.96
C THR A 53 8.56 15.18 1.19
N LEU A 54 8.75 15.02 -0.12
CA LEU A 54 7.85 14.24 -0.94
C LEU A 54 7.81 12.84 -0.33
N ASN A 55 6.59 12.30 -0.16
CA ASN A 55 6.44 10.97 0.41
C ASN A 55 7.25 9.97 -0.44
N PRO A 56 8.00 9.05 0.19
CA PRO A 56 8.69 8.01 -0.55
C PRO A 56 7.67 7.10 -1.23
N SER A 57 8.02 6.57 -2.39
CA SER A 57 7.18 5.61 -3.11
C SER A 57 7.98 4.37 -3.51
N ILE A 58 7.26 3.31 -3.85
CA ILE A 58 7.83 2.07 -4.34
C ILE A 58 7.09 1.62 -5.61
N THR A 59 7.77 0.85 -6.46
CA THR A 59 7.16 0.18 -7.60
C THR A 59 7.69 -1.25 -7.70
N PRO A 60 6.83 -2.27 -7.77
CA PRO A 60 5.36 -2.21 -7.71
C PRO A 60 4.83 -1.99 -6.27
N VAL A 61 3.55 -1.63 -6.15
CA VAL A 61 2.81 -1.55 -4.86
C VAL A 61 1.93 -2.77 -4.60
N THR A 62 1.77 -3.64 -5.59
CA THR A 62 1.03 -4.91 -5.46
C THR A 62 1.80 -6.06 -6.11
N SER A 63 1.64 -7.27 -5.58
CA SER A 63 2.10 -8.51 -6.21
C SER A 63 1.16 -9.66 -5.89
N THR A 64 1.13 -10.68 -6.74
CA THR A 64 0.29 -11.86 -6.55
C THR A 64 1.03 -13.13 -6.95
N PHE A 65 0.82 -14.21 -6.20
CA PHE A 65 1.35 -15.54 -6.54
C PHE A 65 0.56 -16.65 -5.85
N GLU A 66 0.69 -17.87 -6.36
CA GLU A 66 0.18 -19.08 -5.71
C GLU A 66 1.07 -19.49 -4.55
N GLN A 67 0.46 -19.89 -3.43
CA GLN A 67 1.17 -20.39 -2.25
C GLN A 67 2.19 -21.47 -2.64
N GLY A 68 3.44 -21.26 -2.24
CA GLY A 68 4.56 -22.19 -2.54
C GLY A 68 5.18 -22.07 -3.93
N LYS A 69 4.70 -21.14 -4.78
CA LYS A 69 5.23 -20.91 -6.15
C LYS A 69 5.73 -19.48 -6.38
N ALA A 70 6.14 -18.78 -5.32
CA ALA A 70 6.66 -17.43 -5.43
C ALA A 70 8.08 -17.42 -6.05
N ASN A 71 8.30 -16.45 -6.94
CA ASN A 71 9.64 -15.99 -7.32
C ASN A 71 10.03 -14.78 -6.48
N ASP A 72 11.30 -14.37 -6.58
CA ASP A 72 11.75 -13.13 -5.96
C ASP A 72 10.93 -11.94 -6.47
N ILE A 73 10.59 -11.01 -5.58
CA ILE A 73 9.90 -9.77 -5.95
C ILE A 73 10.91 -8.63 -5.88
N THR A 74 11.21 -8.05 -7.03
CA THR A 74 12.04 -6.84 -7.14
C THR A 74 11.18 -5.60 -6.99
N VAL A 75 11.52 -4.75 -6.02
CA VAL A 75 10.86 -3.50 -5.71
C VAL A 75 11.86 -2.35 -5.88
N THR A 76 11.51 -1.39 -6.73
CA THR A 76 12.29 -0.16 -6.92
C THR A 76 11.81 0.90 -5.94
N LEU A 77 12.74 1.53 -5.23
CA LEU A 77 12.50 2.60 -4.29
C LEU A 77 12.63 3.97 -4.98
N THR A 78 11.73 4.89 -4.68
CA THR A 78 11.84 6.32 -4.98
C THR A 78 11.88 7.08 -3.66
N PRO A 79 13.09 7.28 -3.07
CA PRO A 79 13.20 7.75 -1.69
C PRO A 79 12.80 9.21 -1.49
N ASN A 80 12.82 10.04 -2.54
CA ASN A 80 12.40 11.46 -2.47
C ASN A 80 13.10 12.27 -1.35
N GLY A 81 14.37 11.97 -1.09
CA GLY A 81 15.17 12.61 -0.04
C GLY A 81 15.04 11.94 1.34
N ASN A 82 14.21 10.92 1.49
CA ASN A 82 14.08 10.12 2.72
C ASN A 82 15.04 8.92 2.70
N THR A 83 15.31 8.34 3.87
CA THR A 83 16.23 7.21 4.03
C THR A 83 15.45 5.92 4.24
N PHE A 84 15.64 4.91 3.40
CA PHE A 84 15.08 3.58 3.62
C PHE A 84 15.75 2.92 4.84
N ARG A 85 14.94 2.51 5.82
CA ARG A 85 15.36 1.92 7.10
C ARG A 85 15.14 0.41 7.15
N GLY A 86 14.27 -0.11 6.29
CA GLY A 86 13.98 -1.54 6.16
C GLY A 86 12.51 -1.84 5.89
N ILE A 87 12.14 -3.12 5.95
CA ILE A 87 10.74 -3.57 5.91
C ILE A 87 10.33 -4.00 7.31
N THR A 88 9.23 -3.46 7.82
CA THR A 88 8.77 -3.74 9.20
C THR A 88 8.52 -5.24 9.41
N GLY A 89 9.15 -5.80 10.44
CA GLY A 89 9.00 -7.22 10.80
C GLY A 89 9.82 -8.20 9.94
N LEU A 90 10.68 -7.71 9.03
CA LEU A 90 11.58 -8.54 8.22
C LEU A 90 13.05 -8.23 8.49
N VAL A 91 13.90 -9.24 8.31
CA VAL A 91 15.35 -9.16 8.51
C VAL A 91 16.06 -9.06 7.16
N GLN A 92 16.85 -8.00 6.95
CA GLN A 92 17.70 -7.83 5.77
C GLN A 92 18.77 -8.93 5.70
N GLY A 93 19.04 -9.47 4.51
CA GLY A 93 19.93 -10.59 4.28
C GLY A 93 19.27 -11.96 4.45
N THR A 94 18.12 -12.04 5.14
CA THR A 94 17.36 -13.28 5.33
C THR A 94 16.03 -13.29 4.59
N ASN A 95 15.25 -12.21 4.70
CA ASN A 95 13.93 -12.11 4.07
C ASN A 95 13.96 -11.24 2.81
N TYR A 96 14.86 -10.26 2.75
CA TYR A 96 15.06 -9.39 1.60
C TYR A 96 16.51 -8.93 1.50
N THR A 97 16.96 -8.52 0.32
CA THR A 97 18.26 -7.85 0.12
C THR A 97 18.05 -6.45 -0.43
N VAL A 98 19.08 -5.61 -0.29
CA VAL A 98 19.06 -4.21 -0.75
C VAL A 98 20.32 -3.95 -1.56
N SER A 99 20.16 -3.35 -2.74
CA SER A 99 21.26 -2.88 -3.59
C SER A 99 20.88 -1.58 -4.26
N GLY A 100 21.52 -0.47 -3.87
CA GLY A 100 21.14 0.87 -4.29
C GLY A 100 19.68 1.18 -3.95
N ASN A 101 18.90 1.57 -4.96
CA ASN A 101 17.47 1.86 -4.82
C ASN A 101 16.59 0.63 -5.09
N THR A 102 17.13 -0.58 -5.03
CA THR A 102 16.39 -1.81 -5.31
C THR A 102 16.36 -2.69 -4.07
N VAL A 103 15.16 -3.15 -3.72
CA VAL A 103 14.90 -4.16 -2.69
C VAL A 103 14.43 -5.43 -3.39
N VAL A 104 15.04 -6.57 -3.07
CA VAL A 104 14.58 -7.87 -3.55
C VAL A 104 14.02 -8.64 -2.36
N ILE A 105 12.71 -8.88 -2.36
CA ILE A 105 12.07 -9.75 -1.37
C ILE A 105 12.29 -11.19 -1.84
N LEU A 106 12.94 -12.00 -1.00
CA LEU A 106 13.42 -13.31 -1.39
C LEU A 106 12.27 -14.31 -1.45
N LYS A 107 12.28 -15.17 -2.47
CA LYS A 107 11.35 -16.29 -2.62
C LYS A 107 11.36 -17.24 -1.41
N SER A 108 12.48 -17.34 -0.71
CA SER A 108 12.59 -18.13 0.52
C SER A 108 11.64 -17.62 1.60
N TYR A 109 11.47 -16.30 1.73
CA TYR A 109 10.49 -15.69 2.61
C TYR A 109 9.07 -15.77 2.02
N LEU A 110 8.91 -15.42 0.74
CA LEU A 110 7.59 -15.36 0.10
C LEU A 110 6.87 -16.71 0.11
N ASN A 111 7.59 -17.82 -0.07
CA ASN A 111 7.03 -19.16 -0.03
C ASN A 111 6.67 -19.66 1.39
N THR A 112 6.97 -18.90 2.45
CA THR A 112 6.46 -19.17 3.80
C THR A 112 5.07 -18.57 4.05
N LEU A 113 4.60 -17.68 3.18
CA LEU A 113 3.32 -17.02 3.35
C LEU A 113 2.16 -17.98 3.05
N THR A 114 1.17 -18.00 3.94
CA THR A 114 -0.09 -18.73 3.73
C THR A 114 -1.00 -17.96 2.78
N ALA A 115 -1.95 -18.66 2.16
CA ALA A 115 -3.00 -18.01 1.37
C ALA A 115 -3.68 -16.88 2.16
N GLY A 116 -3.98 -15.77 1.47
CA GLY A 116 -4.50 -14.55 2.05
C GLY A 116 -3.75 -13.30 1.60
N THR A 117 -4.03 -12.18 2.25
CA THR A 117 -3.38 -10.89 1.96
C THR A 117 -2.30 -10.58 3.00
N LYS A 118 -1.10 -10.20 2.54
CA LYS A 118 0.02 -9.75 3.37
C LYS A 118 0.45 -8.36 2.94
N VAL A 119 0.48 -7.42 3.88
CA VAL A 119 0.99 -6.05 3.63
C VAL A 119 2.38 -5.91 4.21
N LEU A 120 3.33 -5.45 3.39
CA LEU A 120 4.71 -5.15 3.80
C LEU A 120 4.93 -3.64 3.79
N ALA A 121 5.21 -3.07 4.95
CA ALA A 121 5.47 -1.63 5.11
C ALA A 121 6.98 -1.34 4.94
N PHE A 122 7.32 -0.52 3.94
CA PHE A 122 8.67 -0.06 3.68
C PHE A 122 8.93 1.20 4.53
N ASP A 123 9.74 1.07 5.58
CA ASP A 123 10.00 2.16 6.52
C ASP A 123 11.04 3.12 5.95
N PHE A 124 10.65 4.39 5.80
CA PHE A 124 11.52 5.51 5.45
C PHE A 124 11.65 6.53 6.60
N GLY A 125 11.15 6.21 7.79
CA GLY A 125 11.17 7.09 8.96
C GLY A 125 10.19 8.26 8.89
N VAL A 126 9.20 8.19 8.00
CA VAL A 126 8.16 9.22 7.81
C VAL A 126 6.79 8.72 8.27
N ALA A 127 5.85 9.63 8.48
CA ALA A 127 4.48 9.28 8.88
C ALA A 127 3.73 8.47 7.80
N SER A 128 3.99 8.74 6.52
CA SER A 128 3.35 8.08 5.39
C SER A 128 4.33 7.20 4.62
N ASN A 129 4.53 5.98 5.09
CA ASN A 129 5.39 4.99 4.46
C ASN A 129 4.64 4.20 3.35
N PRO A 130 5.28 3.91 2.21
CA PRO A 130 4.68 3.10 1.15
C PRO A 130 4.57 1.62 1.56
N ASN A 131 3.57 0.95 1.00
CA ASN A 131 3.29 -0.45 1.26
C ASN A 131 3.29 -1.26 -0.04
N LEU A 132 3.76 -2.51 0.08
CA LEU A 132 3.55 -3.55 -0.93
C LEU A 132 2.47 -4.49 -0.42
N THR A 133 1.36 -4.58 -1.14
CA THR A 133 0.30 -5.55 -0.85
C THR A 133 0.53 -6.81 -1.66
N ILE A 134 0.68 -7.94 -0.97
CA ILE A 134 0.89 -9.25 -1.56
C ILE A 134 -0.37 -10.09 -1.39
N THR A 135 -0.93 -10.55 -2.51
CA THR A 135 -2.03 -11.52 -2.52
C THR A 135 -1.47 -12.91 -2.78
N VAL A 136 -1.64 -13.80 -1.80
CA VAL A 136 -1.27 -15.21 -1.94
C VAL A 136 -2.53 -16.00 -2.21
N THR A 137 -2.66 -16.55 -3.41
CA THR A 137 -3.78 -17.45 -3.71
C THR A 137 -3.49 -18.84 -3.16
N PRO A 138 -4.50 -19.61 -2.73
CA PRO A 138 -4.32 -21.00 -2.38
C PRO A 138 -3.60 -21.74 -3.52
N GLY A 139 -2.55 -22.48 -3.18
CA GLY A 139 -1.83 -23.27 -4.17
C GLY A 139 -2.74 -24.38 -4.68
N SER A 140 -3.01 -24.41 -5.98
CA SER A 140 -3.57 -25.61 -6.59
C SER A 140 -2.40 -26.57 -6.79
N THR A 141 -2.24 -27.52 -5.87
CA THR A 141 -1.28 -28.62 -6.04
C THR A 141 -1.64 -29.51 -7.24
N GLY A 142 -2.83 -29.33 -7.83
CA GLY A 142 -3.40 -30.29 -8.78
C GLY A 142 -3.71 -31.65 -8.12
N GLU A 143 -3.49 -31.76 -6.81
CA GLU A 143 -3.69 -32.94 -5.96
C GLU A 143 -4.86 -32.71 -4.99
N SER A 144 -5.18 -31.45 -4.69
CA SER A 144 -6.27 -31.07 -3.78
C SER A 144 -7.60 -30.84 -4.51
N LEU A 145 -8.71 -31.18 -3.85
CA LEU A 145 -10.06 -30.84 -4.28
C LEU A 145 -10.20 -29.31 -4.37
N GLY A 146 -10.58 -28.81 -5.54
CA GLY A 146 -10.94 -27.40 -5.72
C GLY A 146 -12.43 -27.20 -5.52
N VAL A 147 -12.83 -26.16 -4.79
CA VAL A 147 -14.22 -25.69 -4.70
C VAL A 147 -14.23 -24.22 -5.04
N ALA A 148 -14.96 -23.83 -6.08
CA ALA A 148 -14.99 -22.46 -6.58
C ALA A 148 -16.42 -21.95 -6.70
N VAL A 149 -16.65 -20.73 -6.23
CA VAL A 149 -17.88 -19.97 -6.50
C VAL A 149 -17.64 -19.13 -7.75
N GLY A 150 -18.53 -19.24 -8.73
CA GLY A 150 -18.45 -18.53 -9.99
C GLY A 150 -18.86 -17.06 -9.88
N THR A 151 -18.96 -16.41 -11.03
CA THR A 151 -19.40 -15.02 -11.13
C THR A 151 -20.59 -14.92 -12.09
N ALA A 152 -21.55 -14.07 -11.76
CA ALA A 152 -22.65 -13.73 -12.64
C ALA A 152 -22.85 -12.20 -12.69
N ALA A 153 -23.41 -11.70 -13.79
CA ALA A 153 -23.74 -10.30 -13.96
C ALA A 153 -25.19 -10.20 -14.44
N GLY A 154 -25.93 -9.22 -13.91
CA GLY A 154 -27.34 -8.97 -14.24
C GLY A 154 -27.73 -7.54 -13.89
N LYS A 155 -28.92 -7.13 -14.32
CA LYS A 155 -29.50 -5.82 -13.99
C LYS A 155 -30.23 -5.86 -12.65
N SER A 156 -30.52 -4.69 -12.07
CA SER A 156 -31.31 -4.58 -10.84
C SER A 156 -32.68 -5.24 -11.02
N GLY A 157 -33.05 -6.12 -10.08
CA GLY A 157 -34.28 -6.90 -10.11
C GLY A 157 -34.21 -8.22 -10.88
N GLU A 158 -33.10 -8.52 -11.58
CA GLU A 158 -32.90 -9.82 -12.21
C GLU A 158 -32.38 -10.87 -11.21
N VAL A 159 -32.86 -12.10 -11.34
CA VAL A 159 -32.29 -13.26 -10.65
C VAL A 159 -31.14 -13.81 -11.49
N VAL A 160 -29.95 -13.92 -10.90
CA VAL A 160 -28.75 -14.47 -11.55
C VAL A 160 -28.31 -15.76 -10.88
N THR A 161 -27.86 -16.73 -11.67
CA THR A 161 -27.31 -17.99 -11.16
C THR A 161 -25.81 -17.89 -10.98
N VAL A 162 -25.32 -18.07 -9.75
CA VAL A 162 -23.88 -18.15 -9.44
C VAL A 162 -23.50 -19.62 -9.22
N PRO A 163 -22.74 -20.25 -10.13
CA PRO A 163 -22.45 -21.69 -10.01
C PRO A 163 -21.40 -21.94 -8.92
N VAL A 164 -21.52 -23.05 -8.19
CA VAL A 164 -20.44 -23.59 -7.36
C VAL A 164 -19.91 -24.86 -8.04
N THR A 165 -18.60 -24.91 -8.31
CA THR A 165 -17.98 -26.02 -9.06
C THR A 165 -16.93 -26.73 -8.23
N PHE A 166 -16.85 -28.05 -8.40
CA PHE A 166 -15.76 -28.86 -7.89
C PHE A 166 -14.76 -29.14 -9.01
N ALA A 167 -13.47 -29.00 -8.69
CA ALA A 167 -12.36 -29.36 -9.56
C ALA A 167 -11.50 -30.43 -8.90
N ASN A 168 -10.78 -31.21 -9.69
CA ASN A 168 -9.83 -32.22 -9.21
C ASN A 168 -10.46 -33.31 -8.31
N VAL A 169 -11.75 -33.63 -8.48
CA VAL A 169 -12.41 -34.69 -7.69
C VAL A 169 -11.68 -36.03 -7.81
N THR A 170 -11.18 -36.36 -9.02
CA THR A 170 -10.42 -37.59 -9.28
C THR A 170 -9.08 -37.64 -8.57
N LYS A 171 -8.53 -36.49 -8.15
CA LYS A 171 -7.24 -36.39 -7.45
C LYS A 171 -7.34 -36.73 -5.97
N VAL A 172 -8.55 -36.57 -5.41
CA VAL A 172 -8.89 -37.00 -4.05
C VAL A 172 -9.67 -38.32 -4.04
N ASN A 173 -9.64 -39.07 -5.15
CA ASN A 173 -10.44 -40.27 -5.44
C ASN A 173 -11.96 -40.03 -5.49
N ASN A 174 -12.58 -39.61 -4.39
CA ASN A 174 -14.01 -39.33 -4.29
C ASN A 174 -14.32 -38.31 -3.20
N VAL A 175 -15.48 -37.65 -3.31
CA VAL A 175 -16.09 -36.84 -2.24
C VAL A 175 -17.32 -37.59 -1.73
N GLY A 176 -17.25 -38.15 -0.51
CA GLY A 176 -18.32 -38.97 0.06
C GLY A 176 -19.45 -38.16 0.71
N THR A 177 -19.10 -37.11 1.47
CA THR A 177 -20.02 -36.13 2.04
C THR A 177 -19.32 -34.78 2.08
N CYS A 178 -20.08 -33.68 2.02
CA CYS A 178 -19.53 -32.34 2.19
C CYS A 178 -20.57 -31.39 2.79
N ASN A 179 -20.09 -30.37 3.49
CA ASN A 179 -20.88 -29.24 3.98
C ASN A 179 -20.01 -27.98 3.92
N PHE A 180 -20.56 -26.87 3.46
CA PHE A 180 -19.89 -25.57 3.46
C PHE A 180 -20.92 -24.44 3.54
N TYR A 181 -20.46 -23.29 4.00
CA TYR A 181 -21.29 -22.08 4.14
C TYR A 181 -20.79 -21.02 3.17
N LEU A 182 -21.71 -20.32 2.51
CA LEU A 182 -21.41 -19.15 1.68
C LEU A 182 -22.04 -17.91 2.32
N GLY A 183 -21.25 -16.85 2.45
CA GLY A 183 -21.73 -15.54 2.89
C GLY A 183 -21.96 -14.62 1.70
N TYR A 184 -22.90 -13.68 1.85
CA TYR A 184 -23.16 -12.61 0.90
C TYR A 184 -23.62 -11.35 1.65
N ASP A 185 -23.52 -10.19 1.01
CA ASP A 185 -24.01 -8.93 1.57
C ASP A 185 -25.53 -8.83 1.38
N THR A 186 -26.28 -8.99 2.46
CA THR A 186 -27.76 -8.96 2.47
C THR A 186 -28.33 -7.58 2.15
N THR A 187 -27.51 -6.52 2.16
CA THR A 187 -27.94 -5.18 1.74
C THR A 187 -27.93 -5.02 0.21
N LEU A 188 -27.23 -5.92 -0.50
CA LEU A 188 -27.03 -5.88 -1.95
C LEU A 188 -27.68 -7.07 -2.67
N LEU A 189 -27.81 -8.22 -2.00
CA LEU A 189 -28.31 -9.47 -2.59
C LEU A 189 -29.33 -10.14 -1.67
N GLU A 190 -30.32 -10.80 -2.26
CA GLU A 190 -31.28 -11.67 -1.60
C GLU A 190 -31.20 -13.07 -2.22
N ALA A 191 -31.00 -14.11 -1.40
CA ALA A 191 -30.95 -15.48 -1.89
C ALA A 191 -32.37 -16.02 -2.12
N VAL A 192 -32.72 -16.31 -3.38
CA VAL A 192 -34.07 -16.72 -3.78
C VAL A 192 -34.28 -18.24 -3.67
N SER A 193 -33.34 -19.04 -4.16
CA SER A 193 -33.38 -20.50 -4.11
C SER A 193 -31.97 -21.08 -4.20
N VAL A 194 -31.83 -22.34 -3.77
CA VAL A 194 -30.62 -23.14 -3.99
C VAL A 194 -31.04 -24.45 -4.64
N GLU A 195 -30.51 -24.72 -5.82
CA GLU A 195 -30.82 -25.90 -6.62
C GLU A 195 -29.59 -26.78 -6.77
N ALA A 196 -29.79 -28.10 -6.76
CA ALA A 196 -28.72 -29.05 -6.97
C ALA A 196 -28.20 -28.96 -8.41
N GLY A 197 -26.88 -28.84 -8.56
CA GLY A 197 -26.23 -28.90 -9.87
C GLY A 197 -26.23 -30.32 -10.47
N PRO A 198 -25.94 -30.47 -11.78
CA PRO A 198 -25.99 -31.76 -12.47
C PRO A 198 -25.07 -32.87 -11.92
N ILE A 199 -24.04 -32.50 -11.14
CA ILE A 199 -23.11 -33.44 -10.53
C ILE A 199 -23.74 -34.23 -9.37
N VAL A 200 -24.83 -33.74 -8.79
CA VAL A 200 -25.52 -34.41 -7.67
C VAL A 200 -26.52 -35.42 -8.23
N THR A 201 -26.15 -36.70 -8.21
CA THR A 201 -27.06 -37.79 -8.54
C THR A 201 -28.12 -37.96 -7.45
N ASN A 202 -29.36 -38.34 -7.80
CA ASN A 202 -30.48 -38.50 -6.86
C ASN A 202 -30.63 -37.29 -5.89
N ALA A 203 -30.73 -36.09 -6.44
CA ALA A 203 -30.70 -34.83 -5.68
C ALA A 203 -31.72 -34.78 -4.53
N ALA A 204 -32.91 -35.39 -4.69
CA ALA A 204 -33.93 -35.44 -3.64
C ALA A 204 -33.46 -36.12 -2.33
N SER A 205 -32.47 -37.01 -2.40
CA SER A 205 -31.88 -37.66 -1.22
C SER A 205 -30.47 -37.14 -0.90
N ASN A 206 -29.71 -36.72 -1.93
CA ASN A 206 -28.28 -36.42 -1.80
C ASN A 206 -27.97 -34.92 -1.70
N PHE A 207 -28.98 -34.05 -1.83
CA PHE A 207 -28.83 -32.61 -1.68
C PHE A 207 -29.74 -32.08 -0.58
N SER A 208 -29.18 -31.27 0.31
CA SER A 208 -29.92 -30.46 1.25
C SER A 208 -29.26 -29.09 1.31
N SER A 209 -30.08 -28.04 1.42
CA SER A 209 -29.61 -26.68 1.55
C SER A 209 -30.58 -25.90 2.45
N ALA A 210 -30.06 -24.84 3.07
CA ALA A 210 -30.86 -23.89 3.83
C ALA A 210 -30.35 -22.49 3.52
N ILE A 211 -31.28 -21.56 3.35
CA ILE A 211 -30.99 -20.13 3.27
C ILE A 211 -31.31 -19.55 4.65
N ASN A 212 -30.29 -19.12 5.36
CA ASN A 212 -30.44 -18.36 6.60
C ASN A 212 -30.09 -16.91 6.29
N ASN A 213 -30.98 -15.97 6.60
CA ASN A 213 -30.73 -14.53 6.42
C ASN A 213 -29.82 -14.01 7.53
N GLY A 214 -28.54 -14.41 7.50
CA GLY A 214 -27.53 -14.00 8.48
C GLY A 214 -27.70 -14.66 9.84
#